data_AF-A0A0C2N0K3-F1
#
_entry.id   AF-A0A0C2N0K3-F1
#
_cell.length_a   1.000
_cell.length_b   1.000
_cell.length_c   1.000
_cell.angle_alpha   90.00
_cell.angle_beta   90.00
_cell.angle_gamma   90.00
#
_symmetry.space_group_name_H-M   'P 1'
#
loop_
_entity.id
_entity.type
_entity.pdbx_description
1 polymer ?
#
loop_
_entity_poly.entity_id
_entity_poly.type
_entity_poly.pdbx_seq_one_letter_code
_entity_poly.pdbx_strand_id
1 'polypeptide(L)'
;MILSINCRNIISSEAIISTGDNSVIFKEFLNRLATILGHEGHYTIVMDNVRFHHSDPDFYDSYPYQIKWLPRYSPFLNPCEECFSQIKSIVRRDGALQGTNDLISRMTEACGRVTQESLANYINHRQQFSNHV
;
A
#
# COMPACT_ATOMS: atom_id res chain seq x y z
N MET A 1 -3.06 8.55 1.39
CA MET A 1 -1.83 7.83 1.72
C MET A 1 -1.69 6.67 0.74
N ILE A 2 -0.49 6.43 0.21
CA ILE A 2 -0.14 5.19 -0.51
C ILE A 2 0.72 4.34 0.42
N LEU A 3 0.54 3.03 0.36
CA LEU A 3 1.25 2.08 1.21
C LEU A 3 1.73 0.88 0.37
N SER A 4 2.97 0.44 0.61
CA SER A 4 3.46 -0.87 0.20
C SER A 4 3.92 -1.67 1.41
N ILE A 5 3.48 -2.92 1.50
CA ILE A 5 3.75 -3.81 2.65
C ILE A 5 4.24 -5.18 2.17
N ASN A 6 5.00 -5.85 3.03
CA ASN A 6 5.25 -7.29 2.95
C ASN A 6 4.94 -7.93 4.32
N CYS A 7 5.23 -9.22 4.49
CA CYS A 7 4.94 -9.95 5.74
C CYS A 7 5.88 -9.58 6.91
N ARG A 8 6.87 -8.73 6.69
CA ARG A 8 7.88 -8.30 7.67
C ARG A 8 7.66 -6.86 8.11
N ASN A 9 7.40 -5.96 7.17
CA ASN A 9 7.31 -4.52 7.43
C ASN A 9 6.44 -3.79 6.39
N ILE A 10 6.13 -2.54 6.73
CA ILE A 10 5.75 -1.53 5.75
C ILE A 10 7.04 -1.13 5.02
N ILE A 11 7.08 -1.31 3.69
CA ILE A 11 8.27 -1.01 2.87
C ILE A 11 8.32 0.50 2.57
N SER A 12 7.17 1.08 2.21
CA SER A 12 7.02 2.52 1.99
C SER A 12 5.61 2.98 2.37
N SER A 13 5.52 4.17 2.95
CA SER A 13 4.25 4.84 3.24
C SER A 13 4.37 6.33 2.91
N GLU A 14 3.50 6.83 2.04
CA GLU A 14 3.54 8.23 1.61
C GLU A 14 2.19 8.91 1.87
N ALA A 15 2.21 10.01 2.65
CA ALA A 15 1.05 10.85 2.82
C ALA A 15 0.84 11.69 1.56
N ILE A 16 -0.31 11.51 0.91
CA ILE A 16 -0.70 12.32 -0.24
C ILE A 16 -1.60 13.44 0.25
N ILE A 17 -1.18 14.69 0.03
CA ILE A 17 -2.02 15.88 0.10
C ILE A 17 -2.11 16.38 -1.34
N SER A 18 -3.14 15.98 -2.09
CA SER A 18 -3.17 16.21 -3.54
C SER A 18 -4.45 16.91 -4.02
N THR A 19 -4.24 17.83 -4.96
CA THR A 19 -5.18 18.29 -6.01
C THR A 19 -4.76 17.83 -7.42
N GLY A 20 -3.68 17.04 -7.54
CA GLY A 20 -3.06 16.58 -8.79
C GLY A 20 -3.46 15.16 -9.22
N ASP A 21 -2.91 14.73 -10.36
CA ASP A 21 -3.25 13.45 -11.02
C ASP A 21 -2.74 12.24 -10.23
N ASN A 22 -3.67 11.39 -9.77
CA ASN A 22 -3.38 10.18 -9.01
C ASN A 22 -2.45 9.21 -9.75
N SER A 23 -2.51 9.15 -11.09
CA SER A 23 -1.66 8.26 -11.88
C SER A 23 -0.18 8.67 -11.82
N VAL A 24 0.11 9.97 -11.86
CA VAL A 24 1.48 10.51 -11.79
C VAL A 24 2.06 10.24 -10.41
N ILE A 25 1.32 10.58 -9.36
CA ILE A 25 1.75 10.36 -7.96
C ILE A 25 2.02 8.87 -7.71
N PHE A 26 1.18 7.99 -8.24
CA PHE A 26 1.35 6.55 -8.07
C PHE A 26 2.58 6.00 -8.82
N LYS A 27 2.87 6.49 -10.03
CA LYS A 27 4.08 6.11 -10.76
C LYS A 27 5.36 6.56 -10.04
N GLU A 28 5.37 7.77 -9.49
CA GLU A 28 6.49 8.25 -8.67
C GLU A 28 6.70 7.38 -7.43
N PHE A 29 5.61 6.98 -6.75
CA PHE A 29 5.67 6.04 -5.64
C PHE A 29 6.29 4.70 -6.06
N LEU A 30 5.90 4.13 -7.21
CA LEU A 30 6.45 2.87 -7.70
C LEU A 30 7.94 2.97 -8.08
N ASN A 31 8.39 4.10 -8.64
CA ASN A 31 9.80 4.34 -8.90
C ASN A 31 10.63 4.40 -7.61
N ARG A 32 10.12 5.09 -6.59
CA ARG A 32 10.75 5.11 -5.25
C ARG A 32 10.79 3.72 -4.63
N LEU A 33 9.69 2.96 -4.77
CA LEU A 33 9.62 1.58 -4.29
C LEU A 33 10.69 0.69 -4.94
N ALA A 34 10.88 0.80 -6.26
CA ALA A 34 11.95 0.07 -6.95
C ALA A 34 13.34 0.46 -6.46
N THR A 35 13.56 1.73 -6.14
CA THR A 35 14.82 2.20 -5.55
C THR A 35 15.06 1.58 -4.16
N ILE A 36 14.02 1.47 -3.32
CA ILE A 36 14.11 0.88 -1.98
C ILE A 36 14.36 -0.64 -2.06
N LEU A 37 13.67 -1.33 -2.96
CA LEU A 37 13.76 -2.78 -3.11
C LEU A 37 15.04 -3.24 -3.82
N GLY A 38 15.64 -2.37 -4.64
CA GLY A 38 16.84 -2.66 -5.41
C GLY A 38 16.61 -3.67 -6.54
N HIS A 39 17.65 -3.94 -7.34
CA HIS A 39 17.52 -4.78 -8.53
C HIS A 39 17.86 -6.25 -8.32
N GLU A 40 18.38 -6.63 -7.15
CA GLU A 40 18.84 -8.00 -6.89
C GLU A 40 17.72 -8.94 -6.43
N GLY A 41 16.60 -8.40 -5.95
CA GLY A 41 15.48 -9.18 -5.44
C GLY A 41 14.44 -9.50 -6.51
N HIS A 42 13.89 -10.71 -6.46
CA HIS A 42 12.71 -11.09 -7.25
C HIS A 42 11.44 -10.76 -6.46
N TYR A 43 10.78 -9.66 -6.83
CA TYR A 43 9.54 -9.23 -6.22
C TYR A 43 8.36 -9.39 -7.17
N THR A 44 7.19 -9.65 -6.58
CA THR A 44 5.90 -9.53 -7.26
C THR A 44 5.10 -8.43 -6.55
N ILE A 45 4.75 -7.38 -7.30
CA ILE A 45 3.90 -6.30 -6.79
C ILE A 45 2.45 -6.68 -7.07
N VAL A 46 1.68 -6.84 -6.01
CA VAL A 46 0.23 -7.10 -6.09
C VAL A 46 -0.51 -5.79 -5.86
N MET A 47 -1.34 -5.37 -6.81
CA MET A 47 -2.07 -4.11 -6.77
C MET A 47 -3.57 -4.32 -6.95
N ASP A 48 -4.37 -3.44 -6.37
CA ASP A 48 -5.80 -3.38 -6.66
C ASP A 48 -6.04 -2.89 -8.10
N ASN A 49 -7.17 -3.31 -8.67
CA ASN A 49 -7.48 -3.10 -10.08
C ASN A 49 -8.33 -1.85 -10.27
N VAL A 50 -7.76 -0.70 -9.91
CA VAL A 50 -8.36 0.63 -10.09
C VAL A 50 -7.92 1.25 -11.40
N ARG A 51 -8.78 2.06 -12.02
CA ARG A 51 -8.61 2.54 -13.41
C ARG A 51 -7.29 3.30 -13.63
N PHE A 52 -6.87 4.12 -12.68
CA PHE A 52 -5.67 4.93 -12.83
C PHE A 52 -4.37 4.10 -12.74
N HIS A 53 -4.43 2.86 -12.26
CA HIS A 53 -3.30 1.92 -12.36
C HIS A 53 -3.11 1.36 -13.78
N HIS A 54 -4.00 1.68 -14.74
CA HIS A 54 -3.90 1.23 -16.13
C HIS A 54 -3.68 2.40 -17.10
N SER A 55 -3.33 3.58 -16.59
CA SER A 55 -3.22 4.80 -17.39
C SER A 55 -2.00 4.84 -18.31
N ASP A 56 -1.01 3.97 -18.10
CA ASP A 56 0.29 4.00 -18.77
C ASP A 56 0.86 2.57 -18.90
N PRO A 57 0.39 1.76 -19.87
CA PRO A 57 0.82 0.38 -20.03
C PRO A 57 2.34 0.22 -20.17
N ASP A 58 2.98 1.10 -20.94
CA ASP A 58 4.43 1.06 -21.21
C ASP A 58 5.25 1.19 -19.91
N PHE A 59 4.79 2.02 -18.97
CA PHE A 59 5.43 2.12 -17.65
C PHE A 59 5.38 0.80 -16.88
N TYR A 60 4.24 0.10 -16.88
CA TYR A 60 4.08 -1.14 -16.12
C TYR A 60 4.78 -2.32 -16.80
N ASP A 61 4.81 -2.35 -18.13
CA ASP A 61 5.53 -3.38 -18.89
C ASP A 61 7.05 -3.26 -18.76
N SER A 62 7.57 -2.04 -18.57
CA SER A 62 8.99 -1.79 -18.33
C SER A 62 9.41 -1.82 -16.85
N TYR A 63 8.45 -1.97 -15.94
CA TYR A 63 8.73 -2.00 -14.50
C TYR A 63 9.59 -3.22 -14.13
N PRO A 64 10.61 -3.10 -13.25
CA PRO A 64 11.59 -4.15 -13.03
C PRO A 64 11.07 -5.40 -12.29
N TYR A 65 9.82 -5.37 -11.82
CA TYR A 65 9.20 -6.45 -11.06
C TYR A 65 7.91 -6.92 -11.72
N GLN A 66 7.55 -8.17 -11.47
CA GLN A 66 6.27 -8.70 -11.93
C GLN A 66 5.12 -7.94 -11.25
N ILE A 67 4.16 -7.48 -12.04
CA ILE A 67 2.93 -6.87 -11.54
C ILE A 67 1.77 -7.86 -11.66
N LYS A 68 1.00 -8.02 -10.58
CA LYS A 68 -0.25 -8.79 -10.56
C LYS A 68 -1.39 -7.89 -10.09
N TRP A 69 -2.48 -7.93 -10.86
CA TRP A 69 -3.70 -7.21 -10.53
C TRP A 69 -4.66 -8.12 -9.78
N LEU A 70 -5.24 -7.61 -8.70
CA LEU A 70 -6.36 -8.29 -8.04
C LEU A 70 -7.60 -8.27 -8.96
N PRO A 71 -8.55 -9.21 -8.77
CA PRO A 71 -9.85 -9.11 -9.42
C PRO A 71 -10.54 -7.78 -9.07
N ARG A 72 -11.30 -7.22 -10.02
CA ARG A 72 -12.06 -5.99 -9.77
C ARG A 72 -13.02 -6.18 -8.61
N TYR A 73 -13.24 -5.11 -7.84
CA TYR A 73 -14.15 -5.10 -6.69
C TYR A 73 -13.83 -6.16 -5.62
N SER A 74 -12.57 -6.59 -5.52
CA SER A 74 -12.12 -7.57 -4.51
C SER A 74 -11.18 -6.96 -3.46
N PRO A 75 -11.59 -5.89 -2.74
CA PRO A 75 -10.76 -5.27 -1.72
C PRO A 75 -10.44 -6.24 -0.57
N PHE A 76 -11.29 -7.24 -0.34
CA PHE A 76 -11.07 -8.31 0.63
C PHE A 76 -9.89 -9.24 0.30
N LEU A 77 -9.28 -9.13 -0.88
CA LEU A 77 -8.03 -9.81 -1.23
C LEU A 77 -6.79 -8.92 -1.05
N ASN A 78 -6.97 -7.63 -0.80
CA ASN A 78 -5.87 -6.69 -0.62
C ASN A 78 -5.47 -6.60 0.86
N PRO A 79 -4.26 -7.07 1.26
CA PRO A 79 -3.82 -6.98 2.66
C PRO A 79 -3.62 -5.53 3.13
N CYS A 80 -3.43 -4.57 2.21
CA CYS A 80 -3.32 -3.16 2.58
C CYS A 80 -4.62 -2.62 3.20
N GLU A 81 -5.79 -3.19 2.90
CA GLU A 81 -7.08 -2.74 3.48
C GLU A 81 -7.14 -2.96 5.00
N GLU A 82 -6.59 -4.08 5.49
CA GLU A 82 -6.50 -4.37 6.92
C GLU A 82 -5.46 -3.46 7.60
N CYS A 83 -4.31 -3.25 6.96
CA CYS A 83 -3.29 -2.34 7.46
C CYS A 83 -3.82 -0.90 7.56
N PHE A 84 -4.52 -0.39 6.53
CA PHE A 84 -5.17 0.90 6.56
C PHE A 84 -6.22 0.99 7.67
N SER A 85 -6.98 -0.09 7.90
CA SER A 85 -7.98 -0.14 8.96
C SER A 85 -7.34 -0.05 10.35
N GLN A 86 -6.23 -0.75 10.58
CA GLN A 86 -5.45 -0.65 11.81
C GLN A 86 -4.89 0.76 12.02
N ILE A 87 -4.26 1.35 11.00
CA ILE A 87 -3.72 2.71 11.06
C ILE A 87 -4.82 3.72 11.39
N LYS A 88 -5.95 3.68 10.67
CA LYS A 88 -7.11 4.54 10.94
C LYS A 88 -7.62 4.38 12.38
N SER A 89 -7.65 3.15 12.90
CA SER A 89 -8.07 2.89 14.27
C SER A 89 -7.09 3.44 15.30
N ILE A 90 -5.79 3.49 15.02
CA ILE A 90 -4.80 4.12 15.88
C ILE A 90 -5.02 5.63 15.89
N VAL A 91 -5.01 6.27 14.71
CA VAL A 91 -5.16 7.73 14.58
C VAL A 91 -6.42 8.26 15.25
N ARG A 92 -7.54 7.53 15.17
CA ARG A 92 -8.82 7.92 15.77
C ARG A 92 -8.84 7.84 17.31
N ARG A 93 -7.98 7.03 17.91
CA ARG A 93 -7.91 6.90 19.38
C ARG A 93 -7.25 8.10 20.05
N ASP A 94 -6.50 8.89 19.30
CA ASP A 94 -5.74 10.04 19.81
C ASP A 94 -6.61 11.33 19.87
N GLY A 95 -7.94 11.19 19.83
CA GLY A 95 -8.89 12.31 19.92
C GLY A 95 -9.06 13.09 18.61
N ALA A 96 -9.54 14.34 18.73
CA ALA A 96 -9.80 15.21 17.59
C ALA A 96 -8.51 15.60 16.85
N LEU A 97 -8.59 15.68 15.52
CA LEU A 97 -7.48 16.09 14.65
C LEU A 97 -7.33 17.62 14.68
N GLN A 98 -6.09 18.08 14.76
CA GLN A 98 -5.71 19.50 14.78
C GLN A 98 -5.08 19.92 13.44
N GLY A 99 -5.76 19.59 12.34
CA GLY A 99 -5.34 19.92 10.98
C GLY A 99 -4.44 18.88 10.31
N THR A 100 -3.94 19.22 9.12
CA THR A 100 -3.27 18.26 8.21
C THR A 100 -1.94 17.77 8.75
N ASN A 101 -1.12 18.63 9.37
CA ASN A 101 0.19 18.23 9.89
C ASN A 101 0.06 17.24 11.05
N ASP A 102 -0.91 17.46 11.94
CA ASP A 102 -1.26 16.54 13.02
C ASP A 102 -1.71 15.17 12.46
N LEU A 103 -2.57 15.18 11.43
CA LEU A 103 -2.99 13.96 10.75
C LEU A 103 -1.79 13.20 10.14
N ILE A 104 -0.87 13.88 9.46
CA ILE A 104 0.34 13.24 8.90
C ILE A 104 1.22 12.64 10.00
N SER A 105 1.45 13.39 11.09
CA SER A 105 2.25 12.91 12.22
C SER A 105 1.65 11.64 12.81
N ARG A 106 0.35 11.66 13.13
CA ARG A 106 -0.34 10.49 13.70
C ARG A 106 -0.36 9.31 12.75
N MET A 107 -0.53 9.54 11.44
CA MET A 107 -0.44 8.48 10.44
C MET A 107 0.96 7.86 10.40
N THR A 108 2.00 8.68 10.47
CA THR A 108 3.40 8.23 10.48
C THR A 108 3.71 7.41 11.73
N GLU A 109 3.30 7.90 12.90
CA GLU A 109 3.42 7.18 14.17
C GLU A 109 2.62 5.87 14.17
N ALA A 110 1.41 5.88 13.61
CA ALA A 110 0.58 4.70 13.48
C ALA A 110 1.20 3.63 12.57
N CYS A 111 1.83 4.02 11.46
CA CYS A 111 2.62 3.09 10.64
C CYS A 111 3.72 2.40 11.47
N GLY A 112 4.41 3.15 12.33
CA GLY A 112 5.43 2.60 13.23
C GLY A 112 4.90 1.63 14.30
N ARG A 113 3.58 1.60 14.51
CA ARG A 113 2.91 0.69 15.47
C ARG A 113 2.35 -0.57 14.81
N VAL A 114 2.37 -0.67 13.48
CA VAL A 114 1.98 -1.88 12.76
C VAL A 114 3.09 -2.92 12.92
N THR A 115 2.79 -4.02 13.61
CA THR A 115 3.79 -5.05 13.90
C THR A 115 3.98 -6.01 12.74
N GLN A 116 5.16 -6.64 12.67
CA GLN A 116 5.41 -7.76 11.75
C GLN A 116 4.34 -8.85 11.86
N GLU A 117 3.94 -9.20 13.08
CA GLU A 117 2.89 -10.21 13.32
C GLU A 117 1.56 -9.80 12.68
N SER A 118 1.17 -8.52 12.82
CA SER A 118 -0.03 -7.98 12.19
C SER A 118 0.05 -8.13 10.66
N LEU A 119 1.17 -7.74 10.05
CA LEU A 119 1.38 -7.82 8.60
C LEU A 119 1.36 -9.26 8.08
N ALA A 120 2.03 -10.17 8.77
CA ALA A 120 2.03 -11.59 8.44
C ALA A 120 0.60 -12.16 8.50
N ASN A 121 -0.16 -11.81 9.54
CA ASN A 121 -1.55 -12.23 9.68
C ASN A 121 -2.44 -11.69 8.55
N TYR A 122 -2.29 -10.42 8.17
CA TYR A 122 -3.05 -9.82 7.06
C TYR A 122 -2.81 -10.57 5.75
N ILE A 123 -1.55 -10.83 5.41
CA ILE A 123 -1.19 -11.53 4.17
C ILE A 123 -1.68 -12.98 4.19
N ASN A 124 -1.47 -13.70 5.30
CA ASN A 124 -1.91 -15.09 5.43
C ASN A 124 -3.43 -15.22 5.33
N HIS A 125 -4.17 -14.31 5.96
CA HIS A 125 -5.64 -14.26 5.87
C HIS A 125 -6.10 -14.08 4.43
N ARG A 126 -5.44 -13.22 3.64
CA ARG A 126 -5.78 -13.03 2.22
C ARG A 126 -5.46 -14.23 1.35
N GLN A 127 -4.33 -14.90 1.59
CA GLN A 127 -3.95 -16.10 0.85
C GLN A 127 -4.98 -17.23 1.03
N GLN A 128 -5.54 -17.39 2.22
CA GLN A 128 -6.59 -18.38 2.48
C GLN A 128 -7.84 -18.11 1.61
N PHE A 129 -8.29 -16.85 1.51
CA PHE A 129 -9.42 -16.50 0.65
C PHE A 129 -9.11 -16.74 -0.83
N SER A 130 -7.92 -16.38 -1.30
CA SER A 130 -7.52 -16.59 -2.71
C SER A 130 -7.52 -18.07 -3.12
N ASN A 131 -7.32 -19.01 -2.19
CA ASN A 131 -7.38 -20.45 -2.48
C ASN A 131 -8.82 -20.98 -2.61
N HIS A 132 -9.83 -20.13 -2.41
CA HIS A 132 -11.25 -20.49 -2.43
C HIS A 132 -12.03 -19.80 -3.55
N VAL A 133 -11.36 -19.04 -4.43
CA VAL A 133 -11.93 -18.35 -5.60
C VAL A 133 -11.25 -18.86 -6.87
#